data_AF-A0A7S2GX80-F1
#
_entry.id   AF-A0A7S2GX80-F1
#
_cell.length_a   1.000
_cell.length_b   1.000
_cell.length_c   1.000
_cell.angle_alpha   90.00
_cell.angle_beta   90.00
_cell.angle_gamma   90.00
#
_symmetry.space_group_name_H-M   'P 1'
#
loop_
_entity.id
_entity.type
_entity.pdbx_description
1 polymer ?
#
loop_
_entity_poly.entity_id
_entity_poly.type
_entity_poly.pdbx_seq_one_letter_code
_entity_poly.pdbx_strand_id
1 'polypeptide(L)'
;LSSLLLKFFSALAVVHEAGIAHRSITGDTVLLTAKSQDKSTALQRCDASLLVVKLRSFYFSSPLGDSSPDRLDSASLFGVDKSSTLSLAALSIAEDLFSLGYVFLGLLLGALAEIKETDLSSPKIRAGVSAQDLERQVQDVFAGDLSEFRMYVAAEPKWSRVVGFLDEDDSSGWDFLSTLLKAREAVKKSD
;
A
#
# COMPACT_ATOMS: atom_id res chain seq x y z
N LEU A 1 10.57 10.41 0.38
CA LEU A 1 9.61 9.28 0.32
C LEU A 1 9.21 8.80 1.71
N SER A 2 10.17 8.55 2.61
CA SER A 2 9.90 8.16 4.01
C SER A 2 8.88 9.06 4.75
N SER A 3 9.04 10.39 4.66
CA SER A 3 8.07 11.34 5.25
C SER A 3 6.66 11.27 4.65
N LEU A 4 6.53 10.81 3.41
CA LEU A 4 5.24 10.62 2.78
C LEU A 4 4.57 9.35 3.31
N LEU A 5 5.29 8.23 3.41
CA LEU A 5 4.78 6.96 3.95
C LEU A 5 4.24 7.13 5.38
N LEU A 6 4.95 7.89 6.22
CA LEU A 6 4.47 8.23 7.58
C LEU A 6 3.14 8.98 7.57
N LYS A 7 2.92 9.86 6.59
CA LYS A 7 1.65 10.59 6.45
C LYS A 7 0.50 9.68 6.00
N PHE A 8 0.76 8.62 5.24
CA PHE A 8 -0.25 7.60 4.94
C PHE A 8 -0.66 6.83 6.18
N PHE A 9 0.31 6.36 6.98
CA PHE A 9 -0.01 5.69 8.25
C PHE A 9 -0.75 6.62 9.21
N SER A 10 -0.36 7.88 9.29
CA SER A 10 -1.07 8.86 10.11
C SER A 10 -2.52 9.03 9.67
N ALA A 11 -2.77 9.10 8.35
CA ALA A 11 -4.13 9.20 7.82
C ALA A 11 -4.96 7.95 8.10
N LEU A 12 -4.37 6.76 7.97
CA LEU A 12 -5.04 5.50 8.24
C LEU A 12 -5.29 5.30 9.74
N ALA A 13 -4.34 5.67 10.60
CA ALA A 13 -4.48 5.63 12.05
C ALA A 13 -5.68 6.46 12.52
N VAL A 14 -5.86 7.68 12.00
CA VAL A 14 -7.03 8.51 12.31
C VAL A 14 -8.35 7.80 11.97
N VAL A 15 -8.39 7.05 10.86
CA VAL A 15 -9.58 6.27 10.47
C VAL A 15 -9.81 5.10 11.43
N HIS A 16 -8.76 4.36 11.78
CA HIS A 16 -8.83 3.23 12.71
C HIS A 16 -9.17 3.66 14.13
N GLU A 17 -8.60 4.76 14.62
CA GLU A 17 -8.91 5.37 15.92
C GLU A 17 -10.37 5.83 16.03
N ALA A 18 -10.97 6.22 14.90
CA ALA A 18 -12.40 6.52 14.82
C ALA A 18 -13.29 5.27 14.81
N GLY A 19 -12.71 4.07 14.92
CA GLY A 19 -13.44 2.81 14.92
C GLY A 19 -13.90 2.38 13.52
N ILE A 20 -13.26 2.86 12.45
CA ILE A 20 -13.64 2.60 11.06
C ILE A 20 -12.50 1.84 10.36
N ALA A 21 -12.83 0.88 9.50
CA ALA A 21 -11.91 0.34 8.49
C ALA A 21 -12.26 0.90 7.11
N HIS A 22 -11.25 1.21 6.30
CA HIS A 22 -11.47 1.80 4.98
C HIS A 22 -11.95 0.76 3.96
N ARG A 23 -11.40 -0.47 4.00
CA ARG A 23 -11.77 -1.65 3.19
C ARG A 23 -11.60 -1.54 1.67
N SER A 24 -11.02 -0.45 1.18
CA SER A 24 -10.92 -0.16 -0.25
C SER A 24 -9.71 0.73 -0.53
N ILE A 25 -8.58 0.44 0.12
CA ILE A 25 -7.37 1.22 -0.08
C ILE A 25 -6.76 0.87 -1.44
N THR A 26 -6.69 1.86 -2.33
CA THR A 26 -6.09 1.76 -3.66
C THR A 26 -5.37 3.07 -3.97
N GLY A 27 -4.62 3.13 -5.08
CA GLY A 27 -3.98 4.39 -5.51
C GLY A 27 -4.98 5.54 -5.69
N ASP A 28 -6.22 5.22 -6.08
CA ASP A 28 -7.27 6.22 -6.33
C ASP A 28 -7.97 6.71 -5.06
N THR A 29 -7.88 5.98 -3.94
CA THR A 29 -8.47 6.40 -2.66
C THR A 29 -7.55 7.30 -1.85
N VAL A 30 -6.34 7.53 -2.35
CA VAL A 30 -5.34 8.40 -1.74
C VAL A 30 -5.30 9.72 -2.49
N LEU A 31 -5.58 10.80 -1.77
CA LEU A 31 -5.47 12.15 -2.29
C LEU A 31 -4.23 12.84 -1.69
N LEU A 32 -3.31 13.24 -2.56
CA LEU A 32 -2.19 14.10 -2.21
C LEU A 32 -2.55 15.56 -2.45
N THR A 33 -2.50 16.37 -1.40
CA THR A 33 -2.71 17.82 -1.48
C THR A 33 -1.52 18.55 -0.86
N ALA A 34 -1.33 19.83 -1.15
CA ALA A 34 -0.32 20.66 -0.49
C ALA A 34 -1.01 21.85 0.20
N LYS A 35 -0.65 22.13 1.45
CA LYS A 35 -1.08 23.38 2.10
C LYS A 35 -0.36 24.56 1.47
N SER A 36 -1.08 25.66 1.27
CA SER A 36 -0.50 26.98 0.95
C SER A 36 0.36 27.03 -0.33
N GLN A 37 0.06 26.20 -1.33
CA GLN A 37 0.69 26.33 -2.65
C GLN A 37 0.02 27.46 -3.42
N ASP A 38 0.78 28.53 -3.71
CA ASP A 38 0.35 29.57 -4.63
C ASP A 38 0.22 28.96 -6.04
N LYS A 39 -1.03 28.85 -6.51
CA LYS A 39 -1.36 28.26 -7.81
C LYS A 39 -0.97 29.15 -8.99
N SER A 40 -0.58 30.41 -8.73
CA SER A 40 -0.12 31.34 -9.75
C SER A 40 1.36 31.17 -10.09
N THR A 41 2.11 30.42 -9.28
CA THR A 41 3.55 30.23 -9.46
C THR A 41 3.87 28.75 -9.69
N ALA A 42 4.44 28.42 -10.84
CA ALA A 42 4.97 27.09 -11.10
C ALA A 42 6.19 26.84 -10.19
N LEU A 43 5.99 26.11 -9.09
CA LEU A 43 7.10 25.71 -8.23
C LEU A 43 7.94 24.63 -8.94
N GLN A 44 9.24 24.89 -9.09
CA GLN A 44 10.20 23.89 -9.58
C GLN A 44 10.47 22.76 -8.57
N ARG A 45 10.09 22.94 -7.29
CA ARG A 45 10.28 21.96 -6.22
C ARG A 45 9.03 21.84 -5.35
N CYS A 46 8.59 20.60 -5.13
CA CYS A 46 7.55 20.28 -4.19
C CYS A 46 8.15 20.14 -2.78
N ASP A 47 7.71 20.95 -1.83
CA ASP A 47 8.10 20.78 -0.42
C ASP A 47 7.28 19.64 0.19
N ALA A 48 7.95 18.51 0.45
CA ALA A 48 7.33 17.33 1.03
C ALA A 48 6.73 17.59 2.43
N SER A 49 7.19 18.62 3.15
CA SER A 49 6.64 19.00 4.46
C SER A 49 5.21 19.53 4.34
N LEU A 50 4.89 20.23 3.25
CA LEU A 50 3.58 20.82 2.96
C LEU A 50 2.56 19.82 2.42
N LEU A 51 3.01 18.64 1.98
CA LEU A 51 2.14 17.58 1.50
C LEU A 51 1.21 17.07 2.61
N VAL A 52 -0.04 16.82 2.27
CA VAL A 52 -1.06 16.24 3.13
C VAL A 52 -1.67 15.07 2.39
N VAL A 53 -1.64 13.91 3.04
CA VAL A 53 -2.33 12.71 2.59
C VAL A 53 -3.74 12.72 3.16
N LYS A 54 -4.74 12.50 2.30
CA LYS A 54 -6.12 12.30 2.71
C LYS A 54 -6.64 11.01 2.09
N LEU A 55 -7.39 10.25 2.87
CA LEU A 55 -8.13 9.10 2.37
C LEU A 55 -9.52 9.56 1.89
N ARG A 56 -10.04 8.95 0.83
CA ARG A 56 -11.35 9.24 0.23
C ARG A 56 -12.05 7.95 -0.21
N SER A 57 -13.30 8.08 -0.65
CA SER A 57 -14.10 6.96 -1.16
C SER A 57 -14.45 5.92 -0.08
N PHE A 58 -14.97 6.40 1.06
CA PHE A 58 -15.46 5.60 2.18
C PHE A 58 -16.76 4.82 1.91
N TYR A 59 -17.19 4.68 0.64
CA TYR A 59 -18.42 3.98 0.27
C TYR A 59 -18.44 2.50 0.71
N PHE A 60 -17.27 1.88 0.80
CA PHE A 60 -17.09 0.50 1.26
C PHE A 60 -16.56 0.39 2.69
N SER A 61 -16.40 1.52 3.38
CA SER A 61 -15.93 1.52 4.77
C SER A 61 -16.97 0.91 5.69
N SER A 62 -16.51 0.37 6.82
CA SER A 62 -17.39 -0.17 7.85
C SER A 62 -16.81 0.08 9.24
N PRO A 63 -17.62 -0.07 10.30
CA PRO A 63 -17.09 -0.16 11.65
C PRO A 63 -16.04 -1.26 11.77
N LEU A 64 -15.05 -1.06 12.63
CA LEU A 64 -14.15 -2.10 13.08
C LEU A 64 -14.95 -3.16 13.83
N GLY A 65 -14.65 -4.43 13.57
CA GLY A 65 -15.40 -5.55 14.16
C GLY A 65 -16.74 -5.84 13.50
N ASP A 66 -17.02 -5.24 12.34
CA ASP A 66 -18.18 -5.58 11.50
C ASP A 66 -18.24 -7.10 11.26
N SER A 67 -19.44 -7.67 11.41
CA SER A 67 -19.71 -9.09 11.27
C SER A 67 -20.60 -9.38 10.06
N SER A 68 -20.50 -8.55 9.02
CA SER A 68 -21.20 -8.80 7.76
C SER A 68 -20.74 -10.14 7.14
N PRO A 69 -21.55 -10.76 6.26
CA PRO A 69 -21.19 -12.03 5.62
C PRO A 69 -19.79 -12.01 5.00
N ASP A 70 -19.45 -10.98 4.22
CA ASP A 70 -18.13 -10.82 3.61
C ASP A 70 -16.99 -10.80 4.65
N ARG A 71 -17.24 -10.21 5.83
CA ARG A 71 -16.27 -10.18 6.93
C ARG A 71 -16.09 -11.54 7.56
N LEU A 72 -17.18 -12.25 7.79
CA LEU A 72 -17.15 -13.60 8.34
C LEU A 72 -16.50 -14.59 7.38
N ASP A 73 -16.63 -14.38 6.08
CA ASP A 73 -15.96 -15.17 5.05
C ASP A 73 -14.44 -14.90 5.03
N SER A 74 -14.03 -13.63 5.07
CA SER A 74 -12.61 -13.28 5.21
C SER A 74 -12.00 -13.82 6.51
N ALA A 75 -12.70 -13.68 7.63
CA ALA A 75 -12.29 -14.26 8.91
C ALA A 75 -12.13 -15.78 8.82
N SER A 76 -13.02 -16.47 8.09
CA SER A 76 -12.89 -17.89 7.80
C SER A 76 -11.62 -18.22 7.00
N LEU A 77 -11.34 -17.44 5.95
CA LEU A 77 -10.18 -17.63 5.08
C LEU A 77 -8.87 -17.52 5.86
N PHE A 78 -8.77 -16.55 6.77
CA PHE A 78 -7.58 -16.32 7.57
C PHE A 78 -7.59 -17.04 8.93
N GLY A 79 -8.63 -17.83 9.22
CA GLY A 79 -8.76 -18.59 10.46
C GLY A 79 -8.86 -17.73 11.72
N VAL A 80 -9.51 -16.57 11.62
CA VAL A 80 -9.76 -15.61 12.70
C VAL A 80 -11.07 -15.97 13.41
N ASP A 81 -11.12 -15.81 14.75
CA ASP A 81 -12.34 -16.04 15.52
C ASP A 81 -13.45 -15.05 15.12
N LYS A 82 -14.54 -15.60 14.57
CA LYS A 82 -15.71 -14.88 14.10
C LYS A 82 -16.59 -14.32 15.22
N SER A 83 -16.46 -14.86 16.43
CA SER A 83 -17.25 -14.45 17.59
C SER A 83 -16.63 -13.27 18.34
N SER A 84 -15.34 -13.02 18.14
CA SER A 84 -14.59 -11.94 18.77
C SER A 84 -14.61 -10.67 17.92
N THR A 85 -15.31 -9.63 18.40
CA THR A 85 -15.29 -8.30 17.80
C THR A 85 -13.87 -7.73 17.69
N LEU A 86 -13.02 -8.01 18.68
CA LEU A 86 -11.62 -7.57 18.68
C LEU A 86 -10.82 -8.25 17.57
N SER A 87 -11.00 -9.56 17.38
CA SER A 87 -10.31 -10.32 16.34
C SER A 87 -10.77 -9.89 14.93
N LEU A 88 -12.07 -9.63 14.76
CA LEU A 88 -12.60 -9.05 13.53
C LEU A 88 -12.06 -7.64 13.25
N ALA A 89 -11.93 -6.80 14.29
CA ALA A 89 -11.32 -5.47 14.17
C ALA A 89 -9.84 -5.56 13.76
N ALA A 90 -9.06 -6.44 14.39
CA ALA A 90 -7.66 -6.67 14.04
C ALA A 90 -7.51 -7.14 12.57
N LEU A 91 -8.40 -8.01 12.10
CA LEU A 91 -8.42 -8.43 10.70
C LEU A 91 -8.72 -7.27 9.75
N SER A 92 -9.69 -6.42 10.06
CA SER A 92 -10.00 -5.25 9.22
C SER A 92 -8.84 -4.26 9.14
N ILE A 93 -8.12 -4.02 10.24
CA ILE A 93 -6.90 -3.20 10.24
C ILE A 93 -5.82 -3.85 9.36
N ALA A 94 -5.62 -5.16 9.51
CA ALA A 94 -4.63 -5.91 8.75
C ALA A 94 -4.90 -5.92 7.25
N GLU A 95 -6.16 -6.00 6.83
CA GLU A 95 -6.54 -5.90 5.42
C GLU A 95 -6.27 -4.50 4.84
N ASP A 96 -6.56 -3.44 5.59
CA ASP A 96 -6.22 -2.07 5.17
C ASP A 96 -4.69 -1.90 5.00
N LEU A 97 -3.90 -2.45 5.93
CA LEU A 97 -2.43 -2.44 5.85
C LEU A 97 -1.91 -3.26 4.66
N PHE A 98 -2.53 -4.41 4.40
CA PHE A 98 -2.22 -5.25 3.25
C PHE A 98 -2.45 -4.49 1.93
N SER A 99 -3.62 -3.87 1.78
CA SER A 99 -3.92 -3.04 0.61
C SER A 99 -2.97 -1.84 0.49
N LEU A 100 -2.62 -1.20 1.60
CA LEU A 100 -1.65 -0.11 1.63
C LEU A 100 -0.26 -0.55 1.17
N GLY A 101 0.15 -1.79 1.47
CA GLY A 101 1.40 -2.39 0.99
C GLY A 101 1.52 -2.35 -0.53
N TYR A 102 0.46 -2.70 -1.26
CA TYR A 102 0.47 -2.62 -2.73
C TYR A 102 0.42 -1.20 -3.27
N VAL A 103 -0.26 -0.29 -2.58
CA VAL A 103 -0.22 1.13 -2.93
C VAL A 103 1.21 1.67 -2.83
N PHE A 104 1.94 1.31 -1.77
CA PHE A 104 3.34 1.68 -1.61
C PHE A 104 4.24 1.04 -2.65
N LEU A 105 4.05 -0.25 -2.92
CA LEU A 105 4.84 -0.94 -3.94
C LEU A 105 4.64 -0.29 -5.33
N GLY A 106 3.40 -0.01 -5.72
CA GLY A 106 3.10 0.68 -6.98
C GLY A 106 3.66 2.10 -7.03
N LEU A 107 3.56 2.84 -5.92
CA LEU A 107 4.16 4.18 -5.81
C LEU A 107 5.68 4.13 -5.98
N LEU A 108 6.37 3.17 -5.36
CA LEU A 108 7.82 2.99 -5.46
C LEU A 108 8.23 2.64 -6.89
N LEU A 109 7.59 1.62 -7.48
CA LEU A 109 7.86 1.16 -8.85
C LEU A 109 7.54 2.21 -9.90
N GLY A 110 6.64 3.15 -9.62
CA GLY A 110 6.34 4.28 -10.49
C GLY A 110 7.28 5.47 -10.27
N ALA A 111 7.45 5.91 -9.03
CA ALA A 111 8.15 7.16 -8.69
C ALA A 111 9.68 7.08 -8.81
N LEU A 112 10.25 5.88 -8.63
CA LEU A 112 11.70 5.67 -8.71
C LEU A 112 12.12 4.98 -10.01
N ALA A 113 11.18 4.69 -10.92
CA ALA A 113 11.53 4.10 -12.21
C ALA A 113 12.37 5.04 -13.07
N GLU A 114 13.45 4.50 -13.61
CA GLU A 114 14.31 5.15 -14.60
C GLU A 114 13.78 4.84 -16.00
N ILE A 115 12.76 5.60 -16.42
CA ILE A 115 12.11 5.43 -17.72
C ILE A 115 12.93 6.13 -18.80
N LYS A 116 13.37 5.41 -19.84
CA LYS A 116 14.04 6.02 -20.99
C LYS A 116 13.02 6.66 -21.93
N GLU A 117 13.43 7.64 -22.74
CA GLU A 117 12.51 8.29 -23.70
C GLU A 117 11.85 7.28 -24.67
N THR A 118 12.56 6.21 -25.03
CA THR A 118 12.03 5.10 -25.84
C THR A 118 10.83 4.41 -25.21
N ASP A 119 10.77 4.39 -23.88
CA ASP A 119 9.78 3.69 -23.08
C ASP A 119 8.50 4.53 -22.87
N LEU A 120 8.58 5.85 -23.05
CA LEU A 120 7.44 6.78 -22.92
C LEU A 120 6.36 6.59 -24.00
N SER A 121 6.67 5.84 -25.04
CA SER A 121 5.73 5.45 -26.10
C SER A 121 4.83 4.28 -25.68
N SER A 122 5.17 3.55 -24.61
CA SER A 122 4.39 2.42 -24.12
C SER A 122 3.22 2.88 -23.23
N PRO A 123 1.96 2.55 -23.59
CA PRO A 123 0.79 2.89 -22.78
C PRO A 123 0.85 2.32 -21.35
N LYS A 124 1.49 1.15 -21.18
CA LYS A 124 1.64 0.48 -19.87
C LYS A 124 2.54 1.24 -18.91
N ILE A 125 3.47 2.03 -19.41
CA ILE A 125 4.40 2.83 -18.60
C ILE A 125 3.72 4.13 -18.14
N ARG A 126 2.84 4.70 -18.97
CA ARG A 126 2.08 5.91 -18.61
C ARG A 126 0.96 5.65 -17.59
N ALA A 127 0.36 4.46 -17.61
CA ALA A 127 -0.74 4.11 -16.71
C ALA A 127 -0.28 3.75 -15.29
N GLY A 128 1.02 3.56 -15.06
CA GLY A 128 1.54 2.98 -13.82
C GLY A 128 1.20 1.49 -13.69
N VAL A 129 1.74 0.84 -12.66
CA VAL A 129 1.36 -0.55 -12.32
C VAL A 129 0.25 -0.47 -11.28
N SER A 130 -0.92 -1.03 -11.59
CA SER A 130 -2.05 -1.00 -10.65
C SER A 130 -1.78 -1.89 -9.43
N ALA A 131 -2.38 -1.54 -8.29
CA ALA A 131 -2.27 -2.36 -7.08
C ALA A 131 -2.80 -3.79 -7.29
N GLN A 132 -3.84 -3.96 -8.11
CA GLN A 132 -4.41 -5.27 -8.45
C GLN A 132 -3.47 -6.11 -9.32
N ASP A 133 -2.80 -5.48 -10.30
CA ASP A 133 -1.81 -6.19 -11.12
C ASP A 133 -0.61 -6.63 -10.29
N LEU A 134 -0.16 -5.78 -9.36
CA LEU A 134 0.91 -6.10 -8.42
C LEU A 134 0.51 -7.20 -7.45
N GLU A 135 -0.71 -7.15 -6.92
CA GLU A 135 -1.22 -8.21 -6.05
C GLU A 135 -1.23 -9.54 -6.77
N ARG A 136 -1.82 -9.59 -7.97
CA ARG A 136 -1.83 -10.79 -8.80
C ARG A 136 -0.41 -11.27 -9.10
N GLN A 137 0.50 -10.36 -9.42
CA GLN A 137 1.88 -10.73 -9.71
C GLN A 137 2.58 -11.32 -8.48
N VAL A 138 2.50 -10.66 -7.34
CA VAL A 138 3.16 -11.12 -6.11
C VAL A 138 2.51 -12.40 -5.56
N GLN A 139 1.19 -12.45 -5.48
CA GLN A 139 0.46 -13.57 -4.87
C GLN A 139 0.34 -14.76 -5.80
N ASP A 140 -0.01 -14.57 -7.07
CA ASP A 140 -0.31 -15.70 -7.96
C ASP A 140 0.93 -16.22 -8.69
N VAL A 141 1.84 -15.31 -9.09
CA VAL A 141 3.05 -15.71 -9.85
C VAL A 141 4.17 -16.13 -8.90
N PHE A 142 4.39 -15.37 -7.83
CA PHE A 142 5.47 -15.62 -6.86
C PHE A 142 4.98 -16.24 -5.55
N ALA A 143 3.72 -16.67 -5.46
CA ALA A 143 3.16 -17.32 -4.27
C ALA A 143 3.34 -16.51 -2.96
N GLY A 144 3.39 -15.18 -3.04
CA GLY A 144 3.65 -14.29 -1.91
C GLY A 144 5.11 -14.23 -1.47
N ASP A 145 6.05 -14.83 -2.22
CA ASP A 145 7.49 -14.75 -1.97
C ASP A 145 8.06 -13.42 -2.49
N LEU A 146 8.28 -12.50 -1.56
CA LEU A 146 8.84 -11.18 -1.88
C LEU A 146 10.33 -11.24 -2.24
N SER A 147 11.05 -12.30 -1.89
CA SER A 147 12.45 -12.50 -2.30
C SER A 147 12.52 -12.83 -3.79
N GLU A 148 11.67 -13.75 -4.26
CA GLU A 148 11.56 -14.05 -5.69
C GLU A 148 11.07 -12.83 -6.49
N PHE A 149 10.07 -12.12 -5.96
CA PHE A 149 9.60 -10.88 -6.58
C PHE A 149 10.72 -9.82 -6.63
N ARG A 150 11.52 -9.67 -5.58
CA ARG A 150 12.70 -8.77 -5.57
C ARG A 150 13.69 -9.15 -6.67
N MET A 151 13.98 -10.44 -6.87
CA MET A 151 14.85 -10.90 -7.96
C MET A 151 14.29 -10.53 -9.34
N TYR A 152 12.98 -10.67 -9.53
CA TYR A 152 12.30 -10.23 -10.74
C TYR A 152 12.45 -8.71 -10.96
N VAL A 153 12.25 -7.89 -9.92
CA VAL A 153 12.42 -6.43 -10.01
C VAL A 153 13.88 -6.06 -10.31
N ALA A 154 14.85 -6.77 -9.73
CA ALA A 154 16.29 -6.55 -9.96
C ALA A 154 16.75 -6.92 -11.38
N ALA A 155 16.05 -7.84 -12.05
CA ALA A 155 16.33 -8.19 -13.44
C ALA A 155 15.93 -7.08 -14.43
N GLU A 156 15.11 -6.11 -14.01
CA GLU A 156 14.59 -5.02 -14.84
C GLU A 156 15.38 -3.72 -14.60
N PRO A 157 16.24 -3.27 -15.54
CA PRO A 157 17.14 -2.13 -15.31
C PRO A 157 16.45 -0.82 -14.91
N LYS A 158 15.21 -0.60 -15.39
CA LYS A 158 14.39 0.57 -15.05
C LYS A 158 14.05 0.68 -13.56
N TRP A 159 14.13 -0.41 -12.80
CA TRP A 159 13.83 -0.44 -11.37
C TRP A 159 15.08 -0.56 -10.49
N SER A 160 16.27 -0.34 -11.06
CA SER A 160 17.55 -0.31 -10.34
C SER A 160 17.49 0.54 -9.06
N ARG A 161 16.92 1.75 -9.14
CA ARG A 161 16.74 2.66 -8.00
C ARG A 161 15.73 2.19 -6.97
N VAL A 162 14.71 1.44 -7.38
CA VAL A 162 13.73 0.85 -6.45
C VAL A 162 14.42 -0.21 -5.61
N VAL A 163 15.16 -1.11 -6.26
CA VAL A 163 15.91 -2.17 -5.58
C VAL A 163 16.96 -1.56 -4.66
N GLY A 164 17.77 -0.62 -5.16
CA GLY A 164 18.76 0.08 -4.36
C GLY A 164 18.16 0.74 -3.12
N PHE A 165 17.04 1.44 -3.26
CA PHE A 165 16.35 2.09 -2.14
C PHE A 165 15.78 1.09 -1.12
N LEU A 166 15.19 -0.02 -1.57
CA LEU A 166 14.62 -1.02 -0.67
C LEU A 166 15.66 -1.94 -0.02
N ASP A 167 16.84 -2.07 -0.64
CA ASP A 167 18.00 -2.80 -0.12
C ASP A 167 18.78 -2.02 0.94
N GLU A 168 18.51 -0.72 1.11
CA GLU A 168 19.11 0.11 2.17
C GLU A 168 18.87 -0.52 3.56
N ASP A 169 19.87 -0.39 4.43
CA ASP A 169 19.86 -0.91 5.79
C ASP A 169 19.48 -2.41 5.87
N ASP A 170 20.25 -3.25 5.16
CA ASP A 170 20.10 -4.72 5.15
C ASP A 170 18.72 -5.19 4.65
N SER A 171 18.25 -4.62 3.53
CA SER A 171 16.93 -4.95 2.95
C SER A 171 15.71 -4.58 3.80
N SER A 172 15.87 -3.65 4.74
CA SER A 172 14.79 -3.20 5.63
C SER A 172 13.52 -2.72 4.90
N GLY A 173 13.66 -2.15 3.70
CA GLY A 173 12.53 -1.72 2.88
C GLY A 173 11.70 -2.89 2.36
N TRP A 174 12.36 -3.99 1.98
CA TRP A 174 11.69 -5.22 1.58
C TRP A 174 10.99 -5.90 2.76
N ASP A 175 11.63 -5.93 3.93
CA ASP A 175 11.04 -6.48 5.15
C ASP A 175 9.80 -5.69 5.59
N PHE A 176 9.88 -4.37 5.50
CA PHE A 176 8.75 -3.48 5.74
C PHE A 176 7.58 -3.79 4.78
N LEU A 177 7.83 -3.90 3.48
CA LEU A 177 6.79 -4.27 2.51
C LEU A 177 6.24 -5.68 2.78
N SER A 178 7.10 -6.65 3.09
CA SER A 178 6.72 -8.02 3.45
C SER A 178 5.79 -8.04 4.65
N THR A 179 6.05 -7.19 5.65
CA THR A 179 5.20 -7.06 6.85
C THR A 179 3.79 -6.58 6.49
N LEU A 180 3.67 -5.56 5.64
CA LEU A 180 2.36 -5.07 5.18
C LEU A 180 1.64 -6.13 4.34
N LEU A 181 2.33 -6.72 3.36
CA LEU A 181 1.77 -7.70 2.43
C LEU A 181 1.45 -9.05 3.10
N LYS A 182 1.85 -9.26 4.36
CA LYS A 182 1.51 -10.45 5.15
C LYS A 182 0.67 -10.11 6.39
N ALA A 183 0.14 -8.89 6.46
CA ALA A 183 -0.55 -8.41 7.66
C ALA A 183 -1.77 -9.28 8.01
N ARG A 184 -2.54 -9.74 7.01
CA ARG A 184 -3.76 -10.56 7.21
C ARG A 184 -3.43 -11.92 7.81
N GLU A 185 -2.36 -12.53 7.31
CA GLU A 185 -1.84 -13.82 7.74
C GLU A 185 -1.23 -13.76 9.15
N ALA A 186 -0.72 -12.59 9.55
CA ALA A 186 -0.15 -12.35 10.88
C ALA A 186 -1.21 -12.29 11.99
N VAL A 187 -2.45 -11.91 11.68
CA VAL A 187 -3.54 -11.78 12.68
C VAL A 187 -3.78 -13.10 13.41
N LYS A 188 -3.77 -14.22 12.69
CA LYS A 188 -3.94 -15.57 13.29
C LYS A 188 -2.83 -15.95 14.28
N LYS A 189 -1.62 -15.41 14.11
CA LYS A 189 -0.45 -15.76 14.92
C LYS A 189 -0.35 -14.98 16.23
N SER A 190 -1.31 -14.09 16.50
CA SER A 190 -1.27 -13.14 17.63
C SER A 190 -2.12 -13.57 18.84
N ASP A 191 -2.74 -14.76 18.77
CA ASP A 191 -3.36 -15.47 19.90
C ASP A 191 -2.39 -16.50 20.50
#